data_AF-A0A8H3KS28-F1
#
_entry.id   AF-A0A8H3KS28-F1
#
_cell.length_a   1.000
_cell.length_b   1.000
_cell.length_c   1.000
_cell.angle_alpha   90.00
_cell.angle_beta   90.00
_cell.angle_gamma   90.00
#
_symmetry.space_group_name_H-M   'P 1'
#
loop_
_entity.id
_entity.type
_entity.pdbx_description
1 polymer ?
#
loop_
_entity_poly.entity_id
_entity_poly.type
_entity_poly.pdbx_seq_one_letter_code
_entity_poly.pdbx_strand_id
1 'polypeptide(L)' 'MQDDINTKALAYAQKREGRCLAKVSPNIYLWACKKGHQWEAPYKNIKQNYRWCNICPNVLERTCRWI' A
#
# COMPACT_ATOMS: atom_id res chain seq x y z
N MET A 1 -22.70 -2.57 9.50
CA MET A 1 -21.62 -3.26 8.76
C MET A 1 -20.35 -2.47 9.00
N GLN A 2 -19.57 -2.84 10.01
CA GLN A 2 -18.26 -2.22 10.24
C GLN A 2 -17.31 -2.84 9.22
N ASP A 3 -17.25 -2.22 8.05
CA ASP A 3 -16.34 -2.57 6.96
C ASP A 3 -14.93 -2.85 7.51
N ASP A 4 -14.49 -4.09 7.30
CA ASP A 4 -13.15 -4.60 7.56
C ASP A 4 -12.11 -3.75 6.83
N ILE A 5 -11.71 -2.67 7.50
CA ILE A 5 -10.75 -1.70 7.02
C ILE A 5 -9.40 -2.38 6.70
N ASN A 6 -9.10 -3.46 7.42
CA ASN A 6 -7.95 -4.32 7.18
C ASN A 6 -8.07 -5.11 5.87
N THR A 7 -9.26 -5.60 5.51
CA THR A 7 -9.47 -6.44 4.32
C THR A 7 -9.18 -5.68 3.03
N LYS A 8 -9.63 -4.41 2.93
CA LYS A 8 -9.35 -3.57 1.74
C LYS A 8 -7.86 -3.22 1.63
N ALA A 9 -7.20 -2.90 2.75
CA ALA A 9 -5.77 -2.61 2.78
C ALA A 9 -4.93 -3.86 2.41
N LEU A 10 -5.24 -5.01 2.99
CA LEU A 10 -4.58 -6.28 2.70
C LEU A 10 -4.73 -6.70 1.23
N ALA A 11 -5.94 -6.61 0.68
CA ALA A 11 -6.17 -6.93 -0.74
C ALA A 11 -5.39 -5.99 -1.67
N TYR A 12 -5.30 -4.70 -1.32
CA TYR A 12 -4.54 -3.72 -2.08
C TYR A 12 -3.03 -3.99 -2.04
N ALA A 13 -2.49 -4.43 -0.90
CA ALA A 13 -1.10 -4.85 -0.78
C ALA A 13 -0.81 -6.10 -1.62
N GLN A 14 -1.66 -7.12 -1.50
CA GLN A 14 -1.51 -8.39 -2.22
C GLN A 14 -1.52 -8.19 -3.74
N LYS A 15 -2.39 -7.30 -4.25
CA LYS A 15 -2.44 -6.96 -5.68
C LYS A 15 -1.11 -6.41 -6.23
N ARG A 16 -0.22 -5.92 -5.37
CA ARG A 16 1.08 -5.30 -5.72
C ARG A 16 2.26 -6.14 -5.27
N GLU A 17 1.99 -7.41 -4.98
CA GLU A 17 2.97 -8.34 -4.42
C GLU A 17 3.62 -7.80 -3.13
N GLY A 18 2.90 -6.94 -2.41
CA GLY A 18 3.31 -6.43 -1.12
C GLY A 18 2.43 -6.98 0.00
N ARG A 19 2.75 -6.58 1.22
CA ARG A 19 2.09 -7.07 2.45
C ARG A 19 1.72 -5.89 3.33
N CYS A 20 0.57 -5.97 3.99
CA CYS A 20 0.27 -5.10 5.12
C CYS A 20 0.79 -5.82 6.37
N LEU A 21 1.75 -5.20 7.07
CA LEU A 21 2.40 -5.79 8.23
C LEU A 21 1.54 -5.60 9.49
N ALA A 22 1.08 -4.38 9.74
CA ALA A 22 0.33 -4.04 10.93
C ALA A 22 -0.48 -2.76 10.72
N LYS A 23 -1.49 -2.56 11.57
CA LYS A 23 -2.21 -1.29 11.68
C LYS A 23 -1.62 -0.49 12.84
N VAL A 24 -0.85 0.55 12.53
CA VAL A 24 -0.17 1.40 13.54
C VAL A 24 -1.14 2.39 14.16
N SER A 25 -2.12 2.87 13.39
CA SER A 25 -3.13 3.83 13.86
C SER A 25 -4.48 3.56 13.19
N PRO A 26 -5.61 4.12 13.69
CA PRO A 26 -6.93 3.97 13.07
C PRO A 26 -6.95 4.16 11.54
N ASN A 27 -6.11 5.07 11.04
CA ASN A 27 -5.98 5.38 9.61
C ASN A 27 -4.61 5.05 9.01
N ILE A 28 -3.60 4.65 9.80
CA ILE A 28 -2.22 4.43 9.34
C ILE A 28 -1.91 2.93 9.42
N TYR A 29 -1.33 2.41 8.35
CA TYR A 29 -0.93 1.02 8.23
C TYR A 29 0.55 0.98 7.91
N LEU A 30 1.21 -0.07 8.40
CA LEU A 30 2.57 -0.42 8.07
C LEU A 30 2.53 -1.34 6.85
N TRP A 31 3.13 -0.89 5.77
CA TRP A 31 3.16 -1.58 4.48
C TRP A 31 4.56 -2.12 4.21
N ALA A 32 4.62 -3.21 3.46
CA ALA A 32 5.83 -3.78 2.93
C ALA A 32 5.68 -4.04 1.42
N CYS A 33 6.69 -3.69 0.63
CA CYS A 33 6.71 -4.06 -0.79
C CYS A 33 7.44 -5.40 -1.00
N LYS A 34 7.36 -5.95 -2.20
CA LYS A 34 8.09 -7.16 -2.63
C LYS A 34 9.60 -7.10 -2.37
N LYS A 35 10.19 -5.91 -2.46
CA LYS A 35 11.63 -5.69 -2.21
C LYS A 35 12.00 -5.64 -0.72
N GLY A 36 11.04 -5.74 0.20
CA GLY A 36 11.27 -5.68 1.64
C GLY A 36 11.29 -4.26 2.24
N HIS A 37 11.07 -3.21 1.43
CA HIS A 37 10.91 -1.86 1.97
C HIS A 37 9.65 -1.77 2.81
N GLN A 38 9.76 -1.14 3.98
CA GLN A 38 8.66 -0.92 4.90
C GLN A 38 8.40 0.57 5.03
N TRP A 39 7.13 0.97 5.08
CA TRP A 39 6.75 2.36 5.32
C TRP A 39 5.37 2.46 5.94
N GLU A 40 5.17 3.51 6.72
CA GLU A 40 3.91 3.80 7.39
C GLU A 40 3.14 4.81 6.55
N ALA A 41 1.93 4.46 6.14
CA ALA A 41 1.09 5.39 5.41
C ALA A 41 -0.40 5.06 5.52
N PRO A 42 -1.27 6.07 5.39
CA PRO A 42 -2.70 5.81 5.30
C PRO A 42 -3.09 5.15 3.98
N TYR A 43 -3.99 4.16 4.04
CA TYR A 43 -4.55 3.53 2.83
C TYR A 43 -5.14 4.55 1.85
N LYS A 44 -5.91 5.53 2.36
CA LYS A 44 -6.47 6.63 1.56
C LYS A 44 -5.36 7.43 0.86
N ASN A 45 -4.27 7.71 1.57
CA ASN A 45 -3.16 8.49 1.06
C ASN A 45 -2.41 7.74 -0.04
N ILE A 46 -2.12 6.45 0.13
CA ILE A 46 -1.47 5.62 -0.89
C ILE A 46 -2.33 5.55 -2.16
N LYS A 47 -3.65 5.33 -1.98
CA LYS A 47 -4.60 5.29 -3.10
C LYS A 47 -4.66 6.63 -3.86
N GLN A 48 -4.58 7.75 -3.16
CA GLN A 48 -4.65 9.09 -3.76
C GLN A 48 -3.30 9.54 -4.37
N ASN A 49 -2.18 9.17 -3.76
CA ASN A 49 -0.85 9.58 -4.21
C ASN A 49 -0.34 8.71 -5.37
N TYR A 50 -1.02 7.61 -5.72
CA TYR A 50 -0.59 6.66 -6.76
C TYR A 50 0.85 6.16 -6.58
N ARG A 51 1.34 6.23 -5.34
CA ARG A 51 2.70 5.90 -4.95
C ARG A 51 2.60 4.76 -3.97
N TRP A 52 2.96 3.57 -4.44
CA TRP A 52 2.94 2.38 -3.61
C TRP A 52 4.02 2.46 -2.55
N CYS A 53 5.29 2.51 -2.96
CA CYS A 53 6.44 2.46 -2.07
C CYS A 53 7.27 3.75 -2.21
N ASN A 54 7.61 4.37 -1.08
CA ASN A 54 8.42 5.59 -1.07
C ASN A 54 9.89 5.35 -1.40
N ILE A 55 10.35 4.11 -1.23
CA ILE A 55 11.76 3.72 -1.41
C ILE A 55 12.00 3.12 -2.80
N CYS A 56 10.98 2.51 -3.43
CA CYS A 56 11.12 2.02 -4.80
C CYS A 56 11.32 3.19 -5.78
N PRO A 57 12.26 3.07 -6.74
CA PRO A 57 12.53 4.11 -7.73
C PRO A 57 11.25 4.39 -8.53
N ASN A 58 10.75 5.63 -8.43
CA ASN A 58 9.56 6.25 -9.06
C ASN A 58 8.76 5.42 -10.08
N VAL A 59 8.18 4.31 -9.64
CA VAL A 59 7.10 3.66 -10.36
C VAL A 59 5.82 4.30 -9.86
N LEU A 60 5.44 5.43 -10.46
CA LEU A 60 4.06 5.88 -10.32
C LEU A 60 3.20 4.75 -10.88
N GLU A 61 2.15 4.35 -10.19
CA GLU A 61 1.33 3.23 -10.67
C GLU A 61 0.79 3.43 -12.09
N ARG A 62 0.54 4.70 -12.43
CA ARG A 62 0.12 5.14 -13.76
C ARG A 62 1.17 4.93 -14.85
N THR A 63 2.44 4.71 -14.49
CA THR A 63 3.53 4.47 -15.44
C THR A 63 3.85 2.99 -15.68
N CYS A 64 3.20 2.03 -14.98
CA CYS A 64 3.43 0.58 -15.17
C CYS A 64 2.20 -0.20 -15.64
N ARG A 65 1.49 0.32 -16.64
CA ARG A 65 0.60 -0.46 -17.52
C ARG A 65 0.77 0.02 -18.96
N TRP A 66 1.88 -0.36 -19.56
CA TRP A 66 2.10 -0.37 -21.00
C TRP A 66 3.03 -1.56 -21.32
N ILE A 67 2.47 -2.76 -21.27
CA ILE A 67 2.84 -3.91 -22.12
C ILE A 67 1.52 -4.52 -22.57
#